data_AF-A0A1I0NHC9-F1
#
_entry.id   AF-A0A1I0NHC9-F1
#
_cell.length_a   1.000
_cell.length_b   1.000
_cell.length_c   1.000
_cell.angle_alpha   90.00
_cell.angle_beta   90.00
_cell.angle_gamma   90.00
#
_symmetry.space_group_name_H-M   'P 1'
#
loop_
_entity.id
_entity.type
_entity.pdbx_description
1 polymer ?
#
loop_
_entity_poly.entity_id
_entity_poly.type
_entity_poly.pdbx_seq_one_letter_code
_entity_poly.pdbx_strand_id
1 'polypeptide(L)'
;MSKRYSVAKGNDSLGCCNLVIWDFLVVAIFAGLSLNEYLKLHPVFCIIAGIASGGLLMFLMSLKYIGIILKVICSLFWSYVILYLLDDLFKMTEKLGNDPIWLWTIRIVVFLLCLGIHIAGMQKIADDDSYDYQPVDVERMRNNNLSYSNSYENEEDDEHFQDEIKDIINSVENLFNERNEIMNQAQQVMIAGVGSRALELAMKRNEEECPEKLEVIQNHMQRLSVGVPSKEENKILLDLRKCIDSIKTLNQYVMNELNKVLMDNSTKNQSVESNFDESLFSGCQDKEGFTKRYRSLMKTFHPDNENGDVKMTQKIQHTYEELTKKL
;
A
#
# COMPACT_ATOMS: atom_id res chain seq x y z
N MET A 1 11.37 31.87 -23.94
CA MET A 1 10.46 30.75 -24.28
C MET A 1 11.24 29.45 -24.17
N SER A 2 11.11 28.73 -23.05
CA SER A 2 11.73 27.42 -22.85
C SER A 2 10.60 26.40 -22.70
N LYS A 3 10.46 25.51 -23.70
CA LYS A 3 9.51 24.39 -23.66
C LYS A 3 10.09 23.32 -22.73
N ARG A 4 9.46 23.14 -21.57
CA ARG A 4 9.71 21.98 -20.70
C ARG A 4 9.07 20.77 -21.37
N TYR A 5 9.89 19.79 -21.75
CA TYR A 5 9.42 18.47 -22.14
C TYR A 5 9.01 17.73 -20.87
N SER A 6 7.72 17.39 -20.76
CA SER A 6 7.23 16.40 -19.80
C SER A 6 7.67 15.03 -20.28
N VAL A 7 8.66 14.43 -19.62
CA VAL A 7 8.97 13.01 -19.77
C VAL A 7 7.81 12.25 -19.15
N ALA A 8 7.04 11.54 -19.98
CA ALA A 8 6.07 10.58 -19.52
C ALA A 8 6.82 9.49 -18.73
N LYS A 9 6.57 9.38 -17.42
CA LYS A 9 6.93 8.19 -16.64
C LYS A 9 6.10 7.03 -17.21
N GLY A 10 6.74 6.20 -18.02
CA GLY A 10 6.20 4.92 -18.42
C GLY A 10 6.08 4.02 -17.19
N ASN A 11 4.99 3.25 -17.13
CA ASN A 11 4.84 2.14 -16.20
C ASN A 11 5.88 1.06 -16.54
N ASP A 12 7.06 1.16 -15.95
CA ASP A 12 8.08 0.11 -16.02
C ASP A 12 7.78 -1.00 -15.00
N SER A 13 6.59 -1.60 -15.10
CA SER A 13 6.28 -2.88 -14.44
C SER A 13 6.60 -4.08 -15.35
N LEU A 14 7.31 -3.85 -16.45
CA LEU A 14 7.66 -4.90 -17.41
C LEU A 14 8.89 -5.69 -16.92
N GLY A 15 8.64 -6.93 -16.52
CA GLY A 15 9.51 -8.03 -16.94
C GLY A 15 10.63 -8.46 -16.01
N CYS A 16 10.43 -8.50 -14.69
CA CYS A 16 11.28 -9.36 -13.87
C CYS A 16 10.73 -10.79 -13.96
N CYS A 17 11.50 -11.70 -14.58
CA CYS A 17 11.23 -13.14 -14.59
C CYS A 17 11.03 -13.65 -13.15
N ASN A 18 9.78 -13.77 -12.72
CA ASN A 18 9.48 -14.23 -11.38
C ASN A 18 9.53 -15.76 -11.39
N LEU A 19 10.69 -16.33 -11.03
CA LEU A 19 10.91 -17.78 -10.94
C LEU A 19 9.86 -18.47 -10.05
N VAL A 20 9.29 -17.72 -9.10
CA VAL A 20 8.17 -18.14 -8.25
C VAL A 20 6.89 -18.44 -9.06
N ILE A 21 6.60 -17.70 -10.13
CA ILE A 21 5.47 -17.99 -11.02
C ILE A 21 5.69 -19.33 -11.75
N TRP A 22 6.94 -19.61 -12.11
CA TRP A 22 7.29 -20.88 -12.72
C TRP A 22 7.20 -22.04 -11.72
N ASP A 23 7.57 -21.83 -10.46
CA ASP A 23 7.33 -22.80 -9.38
C ASP A 23 5.85 -23.14 -9.26
N PHE A 24 4.99 -22.12 -9.24
CA PHE A 24 3.54 -22.28 -9.21
C PHE A 24 3.05 -23.13 -10.40
N LEU A 25 3.48 -22.80 -11.62
CA LEU A 25 3.04 -23.50 -12.83
C LEU A 25 3.50 -24.96 -12.85
N VAL A 26 4.76 -25.22 -12.50
CA VAL A 26 5.31 -26.58 -12.47
C VAL A 26 4.59 -27.42 -11.43
N VAL A 27 4.36 -26.91 -10.22
CA VAL A 27 3.64 -27.63 -9.17
C VAL A 27 2.17 -27.85 -9.55
N ALA A 28 1.52 -26.86 -10.16
CA ALA A 28 0.13 -26.99 -10.59
C ALA A 28 -0.04 -28.07 -11.66
N ILE A 29 0.83 -28.08 -12.68
CA ILE A 29 0.81 -29.07 -13.75
C ILE A 29 1.14 -30.46 -13.19
N PHE A 30 2.22 -30.58 -12.40
CA PHE A 30 2.67 -31.87 -11.88
C PHE A 30 1.65 -32.50 -10.93
N ALA A 31 1.04 -31.70 -10.05
CA ALA A 31 -0.02 -32.16 -9.18
C ALA A 31 -1.26 -32.60 -9.97
N GLY A 32 -1.69 -31.81 -10.97
CA GLY A 32 -2.81 -32.15 -11.82
C GLY A 32 -2.59 -33.45 -12.61
N LEU A 33 -1.41 -33.62 -13.20
CA LEU A 33 -1.05 -34.85 -13.93
C LEU A 33 -0.98 -36.06 -13.00
N SER A 34 -0.37 -35.90 -11.83
CA SER A 34 -0.29 -36.97 -10.82
C SER A 34 -1.68 -37.41 -10.36
N LEU A 35 -2.59 -36.47 -10.11
CA LEU A 35 -3.97 -36.79 -9.72
C LEU A 35 -4.73 -37.51 -10.84
N ASN A 36 -4.52 -37.13 -12.09
CA ASN A 36 -5.10 -37.82 -13.24
C ASN A 36 -4.57 -39.26 -13.37
N GLU A 37 -3.25 -39.46 -13.20
CA GLU A 37 -2.62 -40.76 -13.36
C GLU A 37 -2.94 -41.73 -12.21
N TYR A 38 -2.81 -41.27 -10.96
CA TYR A 38 -2.96 -42.14 -9.79
C TYR A 38 -4.40 -42.32 -9.34
N LEU A 39 -5.23 -41.27 -9.40
CA LEU A 39 -6.61 -41.30 -8.90
C LEU A 39 -7.65 -41.41 -10.02
N LYS A 40 -7.24 -41.31 -11.29
CA LYS A 40 -8.13 -41.34 -12.47
C LYS A 40 -9.30 -40.34 -12.35
N LEU A 41 -9.04 -39.20 -11.70
CA LEU A 41 -10.02 -38.14 -11.51
C LEU A 41 -10.38 -37.50 -12.86
N HIS A 42 -11.60 -36.94 -12.93
CA HIS A 42 -12.02 -36.21 -14.12
C HIS A 42 -11.09 -35.01 -14.37
N PRO A 43 -10.71 -34.70 -15.62
CA PRO A 43 -9.71 -33.67 -15.93
C PRO A 43 -9.97 -32.31 -15.29
N VAL A 44 -11.24 -31.90 -15.20
CA VAL A 44 -11.65 -30.65 -14.55
C VAL A 44 -11.23 -30.61 -13.07
N PHE A 45 -11.43 -31.70 -12.32
CA PHE A 45 -11.01 -31.77 -10.92
C PHE A 45 -9.49 -31.78 -10.78
N CYS A 46 -8.76 -32.39 -11.72
CA CYS A 46 -7.30 -32.36 -11.75
C CYS A 46 -6.76 -30.94 -11.96
N ILE A 47 -7.37 -30.15 -12.86
CA ILE A 47 -6.98 -28.76 -13.09
C ILE A 47 -7.23 -27.91 -11.84
N ILE A 48 -8.42 -28.02 -11.23
CA ILE A 48 -8.76 -27.26 -10.01
C ILE A 48 -7.80 -27.63 -8.87
N ALA A 49 -7.54 -28.92 -8.67
CA ALA A 49 -6.63 -29.38 -7.64
C ALA A 49 -5.17 -28.95 -7.89
N GLY A 50 -4.74 -28.92 -9.16
CA GLY A 50 -3.43 -28.37 -9.54
C GLY A 50 -3.31 -26.88 -9.25
N ILE A 51 -4.31 -26.07 -9.61
CA ILE A 51 -4.32 -24.64 -9.27
C ILE A 51 -4.29 -24.45 -7.74
N ALA A 52 -5.07 -25.25 -7.01
CA ALA A 52 -5.10 -25.21 -5.55
C ALA A 52 -3.75 -25.60 -4.93
N SER A 53 -3.05 -26.62 -5.46
CA SER A 53 -1.72 -27.00 -4.95
C SER A 53 -0.67 -25.92 -5.25
N GLY A 54 -0.71 -25.30 -6.42
CA GLY A 54 0.12 -24.13 -6.73
C GLY A 54 -0.16 -22.97 -5.77
N GLY A 55 -1.44 -22.67 -5.51
CA GLY A 55 -1.83 -21.63 -4.55
C GLY A 55 -1.36 -21.94 -3.13
N LEU A 56 -1.44 -23.21 -2.71
CA LEU A 56 -0.91 -23.68 -1.43
C LEU A 56 0.61 -23.51 -1.36
N LEU A 57 1.35 -23.82 -2.44
CA LEU A 57 2.80 -23.57 -2.51
C LEU A 57 3.11 -22.08 -2.30
N MET A 58 2.41 -21.20 -3.01
CA MET A 58 2.57 -19.75 -2.87
C MET A 58 2.34 -19.29 -1.43
N PHE A 59 1.29 -19.80 -0.80
CA PHE A 59 1.00 -19.53 0.61
C PHE A 59 2.11 -20.05 1.53
N LEU A 60 2.62 -21.27 1.32
CA LEU A 60 3.72 -21.79 2.13
C LEU A 60 5.02 -21.00 1.92
N MET A 61 5.24 -20.47 0.71
CA MET A 61 6.39 -19.62 0.39
C MET A 61 6.34 -18.23 1.03
N SER A 62 5.16 -17.76 1.45
CA SER A 62 5.01 -16.48 2.18
C SER A 62 5.34 -16.60 3.67
N LEU A 63 5.36 -17.83 4.23
CA LEU A 63 5.73 -18.06 5.62
C LEU A 63 7.23 -17.85 5.85
N LYS A 64 7.60 -17.16 6.92
CA LYS A 64 8.99 -16.70 7.19
C LYS A 64 10.04 -17.82 7.13
N TYR A 65 9.84 -18.91 7.87
CA TYR A 65 10.82 -20.00 7.93
C TYR A 65 10.60 -21.06 6.85
N ILE A 66 9.34 -21.49 6.67
CA ILE A 66 8.97 -22.50 5.68
C ILE A 66 9.27 -22.01 4.26
N GLY A 67 9.01 -20.74 3.96
CA GLY A 67 9.25 -20.17 2.65
C GLY A 67 10.72 -20.08 2.28
N ILE A 68 11.62 -19.85 3.25
CA ILE A 68 13.08 -19.90 2.99
C ILE A 68 13.49 -21.32 2.57
N ILE A 69 13.02 -22.32 3.32
CA ILE A 69 13.32 -23.73 3.03
C ILE A 69 12.81 -24.12 1.65
N LEU A 70 11.55 -23.79 1.34
CA LEU A 70 10.95 -24.10 0.03
C LEU A 70 11.69 -23.42 -1.12
N LYS A 71 12.15 -22.17 -0.96
CA LYS A 71 12.93 -21.48 -2.00
C LYS A 71 14.28 -22.14 -2.25
N VAL A 72 14.95 -22.63 -1.22
CA VAL A 72 16.19 -23.40 -1.38
C VAL A 72 15.92 -24.69 -2.16
N ILE A 73 14.82 -25.39 -1.84
CA ILE A 73 14.41 -26.61 -2.56
C ILE A 73 14.09 -26.31 -4.02
N CYS A 74 13.29 -25.29 -4.32
CA CYS A 74 12.98 -24.87 -5.69
C CYS A 74 14.24 -24.40 -6.45
N SER A 75 15.15 -23.71 -5.78
CA SER A 75 16.44 -23.32 -6.38
C SER A 75 17.30 -24.52 -6.75
N LEU A 76 17.32 -25.56 -5.92
CA LEU A 76 18.00 -26.81 -6.26
C LEU A 76 17.35 -27.48 -7.48
N PHE A 77 16.01 -27.56 -7.50
CA PHE A 77 15.26 -28.10 -8.64
C PHE A 77 15.58 -27.36 -9.95
N TRP A 78 15.46 -26.03 -9.97
CA TRP A 78 15.76 -25.23 -11.16
C TRP A 78 17.23 -25.29 -11.56
N SER A 79 18.15 -25.32 -10.60
CA SER A 79 19.56 -25.47 -10.91
C SER A 79 19.83 -26.79 -11.64
N TYR A 80 19.18 -27.88 -11.22
CA TYR A 80 19.28 -29.18 -11.88
C TYR A 80 18.71 -29.14 -13.30
N VAL A 81 17.52 -28.55 -13.50
CA VAL A 81 16.90 -28.40 -14.83
C VAL A 81 17.78 -27.59 -15.76
N ILE A 82 18.30 -26.44 -15.30
CA ILE A 82 19.17 -25.57 -16.11
C ILE A 82 20.48 -26.28 -16.45
N LEU A 83 21.10 -26.97 -15.49
CA LEU A 83 22.31 -27.73 -15.75
C LEU A 83 22.09 -28.85 -16.77
N TYR A 84 20.96 -29.54 -16.69
CA TYR A 84 20.58 -30.56 -17.67
C TYR A 84 20.43 -29.95 -19.07
N LEU A 85 19.75 -28.81 -19.19
CA LEU A 85 19.58 -28.09 -20.46
C LEU A 85 20.91 -27.57 -21.02
N LEU A 86 21.78 -27.01 -20.16
CA LEU A 86 23.09 -26.54 -20.56
C LEU A 86 23.98 -27.70 -21.01
N ASP A 87 23.87 -28.86 -20.36
CA ASP A 87 24.60 -30.05 -20.77
C ASP A 87 24.13 -30.57 -22.12
N ASP A 88 22.82 -30.64 -22.36
CA ASP A 88 22.26 -31.04 -23.66
C ASP A 88 22.68 -30.08 -24.78
N LEU A 89 22.66 -28.77 -24.51
CA LEU A 89 22.99 -27.74 -25.51
C LEU A 89 24.48 -27.64 -25.82
N PHE A 90 25.34 -27.73 -24.80
CA PHE A 90 26.78 -27.47 -24.96
C PHE A 90 27.67 -28.72 -24.86
N LYS A 91 27.07 -29.86 -24.47
CA LYS A 91 27.77 -31.11 -24.12
C LYS A 91 28.85 -30.86 -23.08
N MET A 92 28.49 -30.16 -22.00
CA MET A 92 29.46 -29.71 -20.99
C MET A 92 30.11 -30.89 -20.27
N THR A 93 29.36 -31.96 -19.98
CA THR A 93 29.87 -33.18 -19.36
C THR A 93 30.90 -33.86 -20.26
N GLU A 94 30.72 -33.83 -21.58
CA GLU A 94 31.70 -34.39 -22.53
C GLU A 94 32.98 -33.55 -22.59
N LYS A 95 32.84 -32.21 -22.62
CA LYS A 95 33.98 -31.28 -22.78
C LYS A 95 34.76 -31.03 -21.49
N LEU A 96 34.07 -30.91 -20.36
CA LEU A 96 34.64 -30.59 -19.04
C LEU A 96 34.72 -31.81 -18.12
N GLY A 97 34.31 -33.01 -18.57
CA GLY A 97 34.26 -34.22 -17.75
C GLY A 97 35.58 -34.63 -17.10
N ASN A 98 36.71 -34.18 -17.66
CA ASN A 98 38.04 -34.43 -17.11
C ASN A 98 38.43 -33.47 -15.97
N ASP A 99 37.71 -32.34 -15.82
CA ASP A 99 38.00 -31.31 -14.81
C ASP A 99 36.82 -31.16 -13.83
N PRO A 100 36.76 -32.00 -12.77
CA PRO A 100 35.63 -32.01 -11.84
C PRO A 100 35.45 -30.66 -11.12
N ILE A 101 36.52 -29.91 -10.91
CA ILE A 101 36.49 -28.60 -10.23
C ILE A 101 35.63 -27.60 -11.01
N TRP A 102 35.82 -27.52 -12.34
CA TRP A 102 35.03 -26.60 -13.17
C TRP A 102 33.56 -26.98 -13.20
N LEU A 103 33.27 -28.28 -13.27
CA LEU A 103 31.91 -28.79 -13.28
C LEU A 103 31.18 -28.47 -11.97
N TRP A 104 31.84 -28.65 -10.81
CA TRP A 104 31.29 -28.23 -9.51
C TRP A 104 31.14 -26.71 -9.39
N THR A 105 32.08 -25.94 -9.92
CA THR A 105 32.03 -24.47 -9.91
C THR A 105 30.79 -23.97 -10.67
N ILE A 106 30.55 -24.48 -11.87
CA ILE A 106 29.36 -24.13 -12.66
C ILE A 106 28.08 -24.51 -11.90
N ARG A 107 28.03 -25.69 -11.28
CA ARG A 107 26.87 -26.13 -10.47
C ARG A 107 26.57 -25.16 -9.32
N ILE A 108 27.58 -24.76 -8.57
CA ILE A 108 27.44 -23.82 -7.46
C ILE A 108 26.98 -22.45 -7.96
N VAL A 109 27.56 -21.94 -9.04
CA VAL A 109 27.20 -20.64 -9.62
C VAL A 109 25.75 -20.63 -10.10
N VAL A 110 25.32 -21.65 -10.84
CA VAL A 110 23.92 -21.77 -11.31
C VAL A 110 22.95 -21.85 -10.14
N PHE A 111 23.28 -22.63 -9.11
CA PHE A 111 22.47 -22.71 -7.88
C PHE A 111 22.36 -21.34 -7.18
N LEU A 112 23.47 -20.62 -6.98
CA LEU A 112 23.46 -19.31 -6.34
C LEU A 112 22.68 -18.27 -7.15
N LEU A 113 22.74 -18.32 -8.48
CA LEU A 113 21.93 -17.47 -9.35
C LEU A 113 20.43 -17.78 -9.18
N CYS A 114 20.04 -19.05 -9.18
CA CYS A 114 18.65 -19.45 -8.94
C CYS A 114 18.16 -18.99 -7.56
N LEU A 115 18.98 -19.18 -6.52
CA LEU A 115 18.68 -18.74 -5.17
C LEU A 115 18.55 -17.22 -5.08
N GLY A 116 19.47 -16.50 -5.72
CA GLY A 116 19.44 -15.03 -5.80
C GLY A 116 18.15 -14.52 -6.45
N ILE A 117 17.68 -15.15 -7.53
CA ILE A 117 16.41 -14.79 -8.19
C ILE A 117 15.21 -15.01 -7.25
N HIS A 118 15.16 -16.14 -6.52
CA HIS A 118 14.07 -16.39 -5.55
C HIS A 118 14.07 -15.39 -4.40
N ILE A 119 15.25 -14.97 -3.91
CA ILE A 119 15.37 -13.98 -2.83
C ILE A 119 15.00 -12.59 -3.33
N ALA A 120 15.50 -12.18 -4.51
CA ALA A 120 15.21 -10.88 -5.11
C ALA A 120 13.72 -10.70 -5.44
N GLY A 121 13.04 -11.78 -5.86
CA GLY A 121 11.59 -11.77 -6.07
C GLY A 121 10.79 -11.45 -4.80
N MET A 122 11.37 -11.65 -3.61
CA MET A 122 10.70 -11.43 -2.32
C MET A 122 10.85 -10.03 -1.76
N GLN A 123 12.00 -9.37 -1.96
CA GLN A 123 12.14 -7.95 -1.57
C GLN A 123 11.01 -7.14 -2.19
N LYS A 124 10.72 -7.40 -3.47
CA LYS A 124 9.64 -6.72 -4.18
C LYS A 124 8.24 -7.00 -3.65
N ILE A 125 7.95 -8.16 -3.06
CA ILE A 125 6.62 -8.48 -2.50
C ILE A 125 6.50 -7.98 -1.06
N ALA A 126 7.56 -8.08 -0.26
CA ALA A 126 7.59 -7.50 1.09
C ALA A 126 7.48 -5.97 1.06
N ASP A 127 8.02 -5.35 0.01
CA ASP A 127 7.90 -3.91 -0.23
C ASP A 127 6.54 -3.51 -0.85
N ASP A 128 5.75 -4.45 -1.40
CA ASP A 128 4.45 -4.19 -2.07
C ASP A 128 3.24 -4.53 -1.17
N ASP A 129 3.40 -5.44 -0.19
CA ASP A 129 2.46 -5.59 0.95
C ASP A 129 2.60 -4.44 1.96
N SER A 130 3.68 -3.67 1.87
CA SER A 130 3.63 -2.25 2.23
C SER A 130 2.85 -1.55 1.13
N TYR A 131 1.52 -1.38 1.32
CA TYR A 131 0.69 -0.45 0.56
C TYR A 131 1.55 0.67 -0.01
N ASP A 132 1.51 0.88 -1.34
CA ASP A 132 2.20 1.92 -2.12
C ASP A 132 2.03 3.31 -1.48
N TYR A 133 2.76 3.50 -0.41
CA TYR A 133 3.21 4.75 0.12
C TYR A 133 4.36 5.03 -0.80
N GLN A 134 4.13 5.79 -1.88
CA GLN A 134 5.26 6.41 -2.56
C GLN A 134 6.03 7.12 -1.45
N PRO A 135 7.24 6.65 -1.07
CA PRO A 135 8.01 7.39 -0.10
C PRO A 135 8.23 8.74 -0.77
N VAL A 136 7.89 9.81 -0.07
CA VAL A 136 8.28 11.17 -0.46
C VAL A 136 9.80 11.19 -0.47
N ASP A 137 10.40 10.73 -1.58
CA ASP A 137 11.83 10.65 -1.89
C ASP A 137 12.75 10.69 -0.65
N VAL A 138 12.46 9.86 0.37
CA VAL A 138 13.09 9.98 1.69
C VAL A 138 14.54 9.56 1.56
N GLU A 139 14.85 8.71 0.59
CA GLU A 139 16.21 8.27 0.27
C GLU A 139 17.04 9.38 -0.41
N ARG A 140 16.40 10.29 -1.14
CA ARG A 140 17.04 11.52 -1.65
C ARG A 140 17.23 12.56 -0.56
N MET A 141 16.34 12.64 0.43
CA MET A 141 16.57 13.42 1.64
C MET A 141 17.65 12.79 2.56
N ARG A 142 17.71 11.46 2.62
CA ARG A 142 18.69 10.68 3.40
C ARG A 142 20.10 10.78 2.82
N ASN A 143 20.25 10.71 1.50
CA ASN A 143 21.55 10.84 0.84
C ASN A 143 22.08 12.28 0.82
N ASN A 144 21.20 13.28 0.89
CA ASN A 144 21.62 14.67 1.09
C ASN A 144 22.09 14.94 2.54
N ASN A 145 21.59 14.18 3.53
CA ASN A 145 21.99 14.33 4.94
C ASN A 145 23.17 13.44 5.36
N LEU A 146 23.39 12.28 4.72
CA LEU A 146 24.52 11.40 5.04
C LEU A 146 25.88 11.89 4.53
N SER A 147 25.89 12.85 3.59
CA SER A 147 27.13 13.46 3.09
C SER A 147 27.81 14.42 4.08
N TYR A 148 27.23 14.65 5.26
CA TYR A 148 27.74 15.61 6.25
C TYR A 148 28.42 14.96 7.48
N SER A 149 28.49 13.63 7.57
CA SER A 149 28.87 12.94 8.83
C SER A 149 30.33 12.43 8.93
N ASN A 150 31.24 12.86 8.05
CA ASN A 150 32.65 12.43 8.09
C ASN A 150 33.65 13.60 8.13
N SER A 151 33.50 14.45 9.12
CA SER A 151 34.49 15.39 9.70
C SER A 151 33.71 16.05 10.83
N TYR A 152 34.10 16.03 12.09
CA TYR A 152 35.04 16.98 12.65
C TYR A 152 35.39 16.53 14.08
N GLU A 153 36.66 16.66 14.44
CA GLU A 153 37.09 16.92 15.81
C GLU A 153 37.43 18.42 15.82
N ASN A 154 36.53 19.31 16.23
CA ASN A 154 36.84 20.72 16.51
C ASN A 154 35.78 21.35 17.42
N GLU A 155 36.22 22.15 18.39
CA GLU A 155 35.45 22.75 19.49
C GLU A 155 34.45 23.88 19.06
N GLU A 156 34.09 23.98 17.77
CA GLU A 156 33.04 24.91 17.27
C GLU A 156 31.63 24.26 17.20
N ASP A 157 31.48 23.00 17.63
CA ASP A 157 30.28 22.16 17.44
C ASP A 157 29.10 22.44 18.40
N ASP A 158 29.31 23.17 19.51
CA ASP A 158 28.28 23.32 20.55
C ASP A 158 27.11 24.24 20.13
N GLU A 159 27.35 25.27 19.31
CA GLU A 159 26.30 26.22 18.88
C GLU A 159 25.37 25.56 17.83
N HIS A 160 25.95 24.83 16.87
CA HIS A 160 25.18 24.09 15.86
C HIS A 160 24.30 23.00 16.48
N PHE A 161 24.79 22.31 17.51
CA PHE A 161 24.03 21.29 18.20
C PHE A 161 22.80 21.85 18.95
N GLN A 162 22.94 22.99 19.61
CA GLN A 162 21.82 23.65 20.30
C GLN A 162 20.73 24.12 19.33
N ASP A 163 21.13 24.63 18.16
CA ASP A 163 20.18 24.99 17.10
C ASP A 163 19.43 23.77 16.56
N GLU A 164 20.12 22.64 16.38
CA GLU A 164 19.49 21.40 15.94
C GLU A 164 18.47 20.86 16.98
N ILE A 165 18.80 20.91 18.27
CA ILE A 165 17.87 20.53 19.35
C ILE A 165 16.63 21.42 19.31
N LYS A 166 16.80 22.73 19.13
CA LYS A 166 15.70 23.69 19.09
C LYS A 166 14.77 23.42 17.89
N ASP A 167 15.33 23.11 16.74
CA ASP A 167 14.57 22.71 15.55
C ASP A 167 13.78 21.43 15.78
N ILE A 168 14.38 20.44 16.46
CA ILE A 168 13.69 19.20 16.83
C ILE A 168 12.53 19.47 17.78
N ILE A 169 12.72 20.29 18.82
CA ILE A 169 11.66 20.64 19.78
C ILE A 169 10.49 21.32 19.06
N ASN A 170 10.77 22.31 18.21
CA ASN A 170 9.74 22.99 17.43
C ASN A 170 9.01 22.03 16.49
N SER A 171 9.74 21.10 15.85
CA SER A 171 9.16 20.06 14.98
C SER A 171 8.22 19.14 15.77
N VAL A 172 8.60 18.71 16.97
CA VAL A 172 7.76 17.86 17.83
C VAL A 172 6.47 18.58 18.23
N GLU A 173 6.54 19.84 18.66
CA GLU A 173 5.37 20.61 19.07
C GLU A 173 4.38 20.81 17.91
N ASN A 174 4.89 21.16 16.72
CA ASN A 174 4.05 21.28 15.52
C ASN A 174 3.37 19.95 15.16
N LEU A 175 4.09 18.83 15.27
CA LEU A 175 3.53 17.50 14.97
C LEU A 175 2.41 17.09 15.92
N PHE A 176 2.49 17.49 17.18
CA PHE A 176 1.42 17.26 18.14
C PHE A 176 0.16 18.02 17.78
N ASN A 177 0.30 19.29 17.43
CA ASN A 177 -0.83 20.13 17.04
C ASN A 177 -1.49 19.59 15.76
N GLU A 178 -0.68 19.25 14.76
CA GLU A 178 -1.14 18.66 13.51
C GLU A 178 -1.86 17.33 13.75
N ARG A 179 -1.26 16.43 14.54
CA ARG A 179 -1.89 15.15 14.89
C ARG A 179 -3.26 15.34 15.51
N ASN A 180 -3.36 16.21 16.51
CA ASN A 180 -4.61 16.42 17.24
C ASN A 180 -5.70 16.98 16.33
N GLU A 181 -5.35 17.89 15.42
CA GLU A 181 -6.27 18.41 14.42
C GLU A 181 -6.79 17.29 13.50
N ILE A 182 -5.87 16.48 12.94
CA ILE A 182 -6.20 15.36 12.04
C ILE A 182 -7.12 14.35 12.73
N MET A 183 -6.76 13.93 13.95
CA MET A 183 -7.53 12.93 14.71
C MET A 183 -8.91 13.46 15.08
N ASN A 184 -9.02 14.73 15.46
CA ASN A 184 -10.31 15.36 15.73
C ASN A 184 -11.20 15.41 14.49
N GLN A 185 -10.66 15.78 13.32
CA GLN A 185 -11.40 15.79 12.07
C GLN A 185 -11.86 14.37 11.68
N ALA A 186 -10.96 13.39 11.78
CA ALA A 186 -11.28 11.99 11.47
C ALA A 186 -12.36 11.43 12.41
N GLN A 187 -12.30 11.74 13.69
CA GLN A 187 -13.32 11.34 14.67
C GLN A 187 -14.68 11.96 14.37
N GLN A 188 -14.74 13.23 13.97
CA GLN A 188 -16.00 13.86 13.55
C GLN A 188 -16.63 13.15 12.34
N VAL A 189 -15.82 12.75 11.35
CA VAL A 189 -16.29 11.98 10.19
C VAL A 189 -16.81 10.60 10.59
N MET A 190 -16.14 9.93 11.53
CA MET A 190 -16.61 8.65 12.09
C MET A 190 -17.95 8.80 12.81
N ILE A 191 -18.10 9.83 13.66
CA ILE A 191 -19.35 10.11 14.41
C ILE A 191 -20.50 10.44 13.46
N ALA A 192 -20.22 11.16 12.36
CA ALA A 192 -21.21 11.48 11.34
C ALA A 192 -21.70 10.25 10.55
N GLY A 193 -21.16 9.05 10.83
CA GLY A 193 -21.56 7.79 10.19
C GLY A 193 -21.07 7.65 8.75
N VAL A 194 -20.14 8.51 8.33
CA VAL A 194 -19.59 8.54 6.97
C VAL A 194 -18.18 7.98 6.88
N GLY A 195 -17.64 7.51 8.01
CA GLY A 195 -16.34 6.87 8.10
C GLY A 195 -16.21 5.57 7.30
N SER A 196 -14.97 5.16 7.06
CA SER A 196 -14.63 3.88 6.44
C SER A 196 -13.87 3.00 7.43
N ARG A 197 -13.91 1.68 7.20
CA ARG A 197 -13.11 0.72 7.98
C ARG A 197 -11.60 1.00 7.85
N ALA A 198 -11.15 1.50 6.70
CA ALA A 198 -9.76 1.87 6.48
C ALA A 198 -9.35 3.08 7.34
N LEU A 199 -10.22 4.10 7.41
CA LEU A 199 -10.01 5.26 8.28
C LEU A 199 -10.00 4.86 9.76
N GLU A 200 -10.92 3.99 10.18
CA GLU A 200 -10.96 3.46 11.55
C GLU A 200 -9.67 2.72 11.92
N LEU A 201 -9.17 1.85 11.03
CA LEU A 201 -7.90 1.14 11.25
C LEU A 201 -6.70 2.09 11.28
N ALA A 202 -6.68 3.12 10.42
CA ALA A 202 -5.64 4.13 10.41
C ALA A 202 -5.60 4.93 11.72
N MET A 203 -6.77 5.37 12.20
CA MET A 203 -6.91 6.07 13.48
C MET A 203 -6.45 5.19 14.65
N LYS A 204 -6.92 3.94 14.71
CA LYS A 204 -6.55 2.99 15.76
C LYS A 204 -5.04 2.75 15.79
N ARG A 205 -4.41 2.55 14.64
CA ARG A 205 -2.96 2.39 14.54
C ARG A 205 -2.21 3.63 15.03
N ASN A 206 -2.69 4.83 14.69
CA ASN A 206 -2.11 6.07 15.19
C ASN A 206 -2.26 6.21 16.72
N GLU A 207 -3.41 5.84 17.28
CA GLU A 207 -3.66 5.83 18.72
C GLU A 207 -2.78 4.83 19.49
N GLU A 208 -2.47 3.67 18.89
CA GLU A 208 -1.62 2.65 19.51
C GLU A 208 -0.12 3.00 19.42
N GLU A 209 0.37 3.41 18.24
CA GLU A 209 1.81 3.58 18.00
C GLU A 209 2.34 4.97 18.40
N CYS A 210 1.53 6.03 18.33
CA CYS A 210 2.02 7.39 18.60
C CYS A 210 2.43 7.59 20.07
N PRO A 211 1.67 7.16 21.08
CA PRO A 211 2.05 7.32 22.49
C PRO A 211 3.41 6.68 22.82
N GLU A 212 3.69 5.49 22.30
CA GLU A 212 4.97 4.80 22.49
C GLU A 212 6.14 5.63 21.94
N LYS A 213 6.00 6.16 20.72
CA LYS A 213 7.03 7.00 20.09
C LYS A 213 7.22 8.32 20.82
N LEU A 214 6.15 8.89 21.38
CA LEU A 214 6.20 10.11 22.15
C LEU A 214 6.91 9.94 23.48
N GLU A 215 6.70 8.80 24.15
CA GLU A 215 7.44 8.46 25.37
C GLU A 215 8.95 8.39 25.10
N VAL A 216 9.34 7.77 23.98
CA VAL A 216 10.73 7.72 23.52
C VAL A 216 11.28 9.13 23.28
N ILE A 217 10.53 10.00 22.60
CA ILE A 217 10.91 11.40 22.38
C ILE A 217 11.10 12.14 23.70
N GLN A 218 10.14 12.05 24.62
CA GLN A 218 10.19 12.72 25.93
C GLN A 218 11.39 12.26 26.75
N ASN A 219 11.66 10.95 26.80
CA ASN A 219 12.81 10.41 27.49
C ASN A 219 14.12 10.93 26.88
N HIS A 220 14.25 10.90 25.55
CA HIS A 220 15.43 11.42 24.87
C HIS A 220 15.64 12.93 25.09
N MET A 221 14.58 13.73 25.03
CA MET A 221 14.68 15.17 25.33
C MET A 221 15.07 15.44 26.79
N GLN A 222 14.53 14.66 27.74
CA GLN A 222 14.93 14.77 29.15
C GLN A 222 16.40 14.41 29.35
N ARG A 223 16.90 13.39 28.62
CA ARG A 223 18.33 13.04 28.68
C ARG A 223 19.20 14.17 28.14
N LEU A 224 18.83 14.76 27.00
CA LEU A 224 19.54 15.90 26.42
C LEU A 224 19.57 17.11 27.37
N SER A 225 18.49 17.38 28.11
CA SER A 225 18.45 18.52 29.03
C SER A 225 19.31 18.36 30.29
N VAL A 226 19.62 17.12 30.69
CA VAL A 226 20.50 16.80 31.83
C VAL A 226 22.00 16.78 31.43
N GLY A 227 22.27 16.80 30.12
CA GLY A 227 23.62 16.68 29.56
C GLY A 227 24.02 15.21 29.36
N VAL A 228 24.50 14.90 28.15
CA VAL A 228 24.90 13.54 27.73
C VAL A 228 26.29 13.63 27.08
N PRO A 229 27.14 12.60 27.13
CA PRO A 229 28.42 12.66 26.42
C PRO A 229 28.21 12.82 24.90
N SER A 230 29.04 13.61 24.21
CA SER A 230 28.80 13.98 22.81
C SER A 230 28.64 12.80 21.84
N LYS A 231 29.32 11.68 22.12
CA LYS A 231 29.18 10.45 21.33
C LYS A 231 27.76 9.85 21.39
N GLU A 232 27.06 10.06 22.50
CA GLU A 232 25.69 9.58 22.70
C GLU A 232 24.64 10.57 22.20
N GLU A 233 24.95 11.86 22.18
CA GLU A 233 24.08 12.92 21.66
C GLU A 233 23.66 12.68 20.21
N ASN A 234 24.62 12.43 19.31
CA ASN A 234 24.34 12.14 17.90
C ASN A 234 23.42 10.92 17.71
N LYS A 235 23.56 9.91 18.58
CA LYS A 235 22.69 8.73 18.56
C LYS A 235 21.28 9.09 19.00
N ILE A 236 21.15 9.89 20.06
CA ILE A 236 19.87 10.38 20.57
C ILE A 236 19.16 11.24 19.50
N LEU A 237 19.87 12.16 18.84
CA LEU A 237 19.32 12.98 17.75
C LEU A 237 18.81 12.12 16.59
N LEU A 238 19.59 11.10 16.19
CA LEU A 238 19.18 10.19 15.13
C LEU A 238 17.90 9.42 15.48
N ASP A 239 17.80 8.93 16.72
CA ASP A 239 16.62 8.18 17.17
C ASP A 239 15.40 9.10 17.32
N LEU A 240 15.58 10.35 17.78
CA LEU A 240 14.55 11.39 17.78
C LEU A 240 14.00 11.66 16.37
N ARG A 241 14.88 11.85 15.38
CA ARG A 241 14.49 12.06 13.97
C ARG A 241 13.67 10.88 13.44
N LYS A 242 14.08 9.64 13.71
CA LYS A 242 13.31 8.44 13.30
C LYS A 242 11.91 8.40 13.92
N CYS A 243 11.80 8.72 15.22
CA CYS A 243 10.49 8.77 15.89
C CYS A 243 9.60 9.85 15.28
N ILE A 244 10.15 11.04 15.03
CA ILE A 244 9.45 12.16 14.37
C ILE A 244 8.94 11.76 12.98
N ASP A 245 9.79 11.20 12.13
CA ASP A 245 9.40 10.79 10.77
C ASP A 245 8.35 9.69 10.79
N SER A 246 8.43 8.78 11.76
CA SER A 246 7.43 7.74 11.96
C SER A 246 6.07 8.31 12.37
N ILE A 247 6.03 9.32 13.25
CA ILE A 247 4.76 10.00 13.62
C ILE A 247 4.19 10.78 12.43
N LYS A 248 5.03 11.49 11.66
CA LYS A 248 4.62 12.16 10.41
C LYS A 248 3.92 11.19 9.46
N THR A 249 4.53 10.03 9.26
CA THR A 249 3.98 8.98 8.38
C THR A 249 2.62 8.47 8.87
N LEU A 250 2.46 8.26 10.18
CA LEU A 250 1.18 7.84 10.77
C LEU A 250 0.10 8.92 10.58
N ASN A 251 0.42 10.19 10.81
CA ASN A 251 -0.51 11.30 10.62
C ASN A 251 -0.94 11.44 9.15
N GLN A 252 0.01 11.36 8.24
CA GLN A 252 -0.25 11.46 6.81
C GLN A 252 -1.10 10.28 6.29
N TYR A 253 -0.91 9.08 6.84
CA TYR A 253 -1.77 7.93 6.53
C TYR A 253 -3.23 8.19 6.92
N VAL A 254 -3.49 8.68 8.14
CA VAL A 254 -4.84 9.05 8.58
C VAL A 254 -5.44 10.12 7.68
N MET A 255 -4.67 11.15 7.33
CA MET A 255 -5.13 12.22 6.43
C MET A 255 -5.50 11.73 5.04
N ASN A 256 -4.72 10.80 4.48
CA ASN A 256 -5.01 10.24 3.17
C ASN A 256 -6.33 9.47 3.17
N GLU A 257 -6.57 8.63 4.19
CA GLU A 257 -7.83 7.90 4.33
C GLU A 257 -9.01 8.84 4.61
N LEU A 258 -8.80 9.89 5.42
CA LEU A 258 -9.81 10.91 5.68
C LEU A 258 -10.22 11.62 4.38
N ASN A 259 -9.25 12.06 3.58
CA ASN A 259 -9.50 12.73 2.31
C ASN A 259 -10.25 11.83 1.32
N LYS A 260 -9.90 10.54 1.23
CA LYS A 260 -10.64 9.57 0.40
C LYS A 260 -12.11 9.50 0.80
N VAL A 261 -12.39 9.39 2.10
CA VAL A 261 -13.76 9.36 2.62
C VAL A 261 -14.53 10.63 2.27
N LEU A 262 -13.91 11.81 2.43
CA LEU A 262 -14.54 13.08 2.09
C LEU A 262 -14.85 13.20 0.58
N MET A 263 -13.96 12.70 -0.28
CA MET A 263 -14.15 12.71 -1.74
C MET A 263 -15.23 11.72 -2.20
N ASP A 264 -15.28 10.52 -1.63
CA ASP A 264 -16.30 9.52 -1.94
C ASP A 264 -17.70 10.00 -1.56
N ASN A 265 -17.82 10.71 -0.44
CA ASN A 265 -19.09 11.28 0.01
C ASN A 265 -19.51 12.48 -0.84
N SER A 266 -18.56 13.30 -1.29
CA SER A 266 -18.83 14.39 -2.24
C SER A 266 -19.33 13.83 -3.59
N THR A 267 -18.75 12.72 -4.05
CA THR A 267 -19.12 12.05 -5.31
C THR A 267 -20.47 11.32 -5.20
N LYS A 268 -20.78 10.73 -4.05
CA LYS A 268 -22.11 10.15 -3.78
C LYS A 268 -23.20 11.21 -3.75
N ASN A 269 -22.92 12.38 -3.18
CA ASN A 269 -23.89 13.48 -3.19
C ASN A 269 -24.09 14.07 -4.60
N GLN A 270 -23.05 14.06 -5.45
CA GLN A 270 -23.18 14.45 -6.88
C GLN A 270 -23.81 13.38 -7.79
N SER A 271 -23.65 12.09 -7.48
CA SER A 271 -24.24 11.00 -8.30
C SER A 271 -25.70 10.69 -7.97
N VAL A 272 -26.22 11.18 -6.83
CA VAL A 272 -27.67 11.27 -6.57
C VAL A 272 -28.31 12.41 -7.39
N GLU A 273 -27.51 13.36 -7.87
CA GLU A 273 -27.95 14.51 -8.66
C GLU A 273 -28.17 14.21 -10.17
N SER A 274 -27.75 13.04 -10.68
CA SER A 274 -27.83 12.71 -12.13
C SER A 274 -28.80 11.59 -12.51
N ASN A 275 -29.74 11.20 -11.65
CA ASN A 275 -30.93 10.44 -12.09
C ASN A 275 -32.14 11.37 -12.15
N PHE A 276 -32.04 12.32 -13.09
CA PHE A 276 -33.10 13.23 -13.49
C PHE A 276 -34.22 12.42 -14.13
N ASP A 277 -35.23 12.08 -13.34
CA ASP A 277 -36.35 11.27 -13.82
C ASP A 277 -37.48 12.20 -14.28
N GLU A 278 -37.28 12.81 -15.46
CA GLU A 278 -38.27 13.71 -16.09
C GLU A 278 -39.64 13.03 -16.26
N SER A 279 -39.69 11.68 -16.19
CA SER A 279 -40.94 10.92 -16.25
C SER A 279 -41.92 11.28 -15.12
N LEU A 280 -41.45 11.71 -13.94
CA LEU A 280 -42.29 12.09 -12.79
C LEU A 280 -43.20 13.29 -13.09
N PHE A 281 -42.74 14.18 -13.95
CA PHE A 281 -43.43 15.41 -14.37
C PHE A 281 -43.76 15.42 -15.86
N SER A 282 -43.72 14.26 -16.51
CA SER A 282 -44.08 14.13 -17.92
C SER A 282 -45.48 14.71 -18.19
N GLY A 283 -45.59 15.52 -19.25
CA GLY A 283 -46.83 16.22 -19.63
C GLY A 283 -47.06 17.58 -18.96
N CYS A 284 -46.18 18.04 -18.06
CA CYS A 284 -46.19 19.42 -17.57
C CYS A 284 -45.31 20.29 -18.48
N GLN A 285 -45.84 21.39 -19.01
CA GLN A 285 -45.09 22.30 -19.90
C GLN A 285 -44.93 23.71 -19.33
N ASP A 286 -45.61 24.01 -18.24
CA ASP A 286 -45.64 25.32 -17.60
C ASP A 286 -45.46 25.21 -16.08
N LYS A 287 -45.06 26.33 -15.46
CA LYS A 287 -44.79 26.41 -14.01
C LYS A 287 -46.01 26.01 -13.17
N GLU A 288 -47.21 26.31 -13.65
CA GLU A 288 -48.45 25.95 -12.96
C GLU A 288 -48.70 24.43 -13.00
N GLY A 289 -48.46 23.77 -14.14
CA GLY A 289 -48.51 22.31 -14.28
C GLY A 289 -47.52 21.59 -13.36
N PHE A 290 -46.27 22.05 -13.33
CA PHE A 290 -45.25 21.50 -12.42
C PHE A 290 -45.65 21.65 -10.94
N THR A 291 -46.17 22.82 -10.54
CA THR A 291 -46.60 23.08 -9.17
C THR A 291 -47.75 22.16 -8.74
N LYS A 292 -48.74 21.97 -9.62
CA LYS A 292 -49.89 21.06 -9.36
C LYS A 292 -49.42 19.61 -9.23
N ARG A 293 -48.56 19.16 -10.13
CA ARG A 293 -48.01 17.79 -10.11
C ARG A 293 -47.13 17.55 -8.89
N TYR A 294 -46.29 18.51 -8.52
CA TYR A 294 -45.45 18.44 -7.32
C TYR A 294 -46.29 18.27 -6.05
N ARG A 295 -47.32 19.11 -5.86
CA ARG A 295 -48.23 18.99 -4.70
C ARG A 295 -48.95 17.65 -4.67
N SER A 296 -49.37 17.14 -5.83
CA SER A 296 -50.02 15.83 -5.93
C SER A 296 -49.08 14.69 -5.53
N LEU A 297 -47.83 14.72 -5.98
CA LEU A 297 -46.83 13.70 -5.64
C LEU A 297 -46.43 13.77 -4.17
N MET A 298 -46.23 14.98 -3.62
CA MET A 298 -45.97 15.18 -2.20
C MET A 298 -47.12 14.65 -1.33
N LYS A 299 -48.38 14.88 -1.73
CA LYS A 299 -49.54 14.33 -1.01
C LYS A 299 -49.56 12.81 -0.93
N THR A 300 -48.88 12.10 -1.84
CA THR A 300 -48.82 10.64 -1.86
C THR A 300 -47.58 10.13 -1.13
N PHE A 301 -46.42 10.72 -1.41
CA PHE A 301 -45.12 10.17 -0.99
C PHE A 301 -44.53 10.82 0.26
N HIS A 302 -45.15 11.87 0.84
CA HIS A 302 -44.66 12.50 2.06
C HIS A 302 -44.45 11.47 3.17
N PRO A 303 -43.34 11.54 3.95
CA PRO A 303 -43.01 10.57 4.99
C PRO A 303 -44.07 10.40 6.08
N ASP A 304 -44.93 11.41 6.28
CA ASP A 304 -46.03 11.37 7.26
C ASP A 304 -47.27 10.60 6.77
N ASN A 305 -47.27 10.13 5.51
CA ASN A 305 -48.35 9.33 4.96
C ASN A 305 -48.10 7.82 5.18
N GLU A 306 -49.18 7.04 5.14
CA GLU A 306 -49.14 5.57 5.31
C GLU A 306 -48.21 4.84 4.32
N ASN A 307 -48.01 5.42 3.12
CA ASN A 307 -47.10 4.92 2.07
C ASN A 307 -45.93 5.88 1.80
N GLY A 308 -45.53 6.66 2.80
CA GLY A 308 -44.45 7.65 2.67
C GLY A 308 -43.11 7.04 2.29
N ASP A 309 -42.38 7.69 1.39
CA ASP A 309 -41.00 7.31 1.01
C ASP A 309 -40.12 8.56 1.02
N VAL A 310 -39.20 8.60 1.99
CA VAL A 310 -38.25 9.70 2.19
C VAL A 310 -37.36 9.88 0.96
N LYS A 311 -36.90 8.78 0.34
CA LYS A 311 -36.04 8.84 -0.85
C LYS A 311 -36.80 9.37 -2.06
N MET A 312 -38.04 8.92 -2.24
CA MET A 312 -38.89 9.40 -3.33
C MET A 312 -39.27 10.88 -3.15
N THR A 313 -39.54 11.30 -1.90
CA THR A 313 -39.83 12.70 -1.57
C THR A 313 -38.66 13.63 -1.93
N GLN A 314 -37.43 13.26 -1.55
CA GLN A 314 -36.23 14.01 -1.93
C GLN A 314 -36.04 14.07 -3.44
N LYS A 315 -36.26 12.95 -4.15
CA LYS A 315 -36.20 12.89 -5.62
C LYS A 315 -37.23 13.80 -6.30
N ILE A 316 -38.46 13.82 -5.82
CA ILE A 316 -39.54 14.66 -6.36
C ILE A 316 -39.23 16.15 -6.13
N GLN A 317 -38.75 16.52 -4.93
CA GLN A 317 -38.40 17.90 -4.61
C GLN A 317 -37.26 18.42 -5.47
N HIS A 318 -36.17 17.66 -5.57
CA HIS A 318 -35.04 17.99 -6.43
C HIS A 318 -35.46 18.15 -7.90
N THR A 319 -36.24 17.21 -8.43
CA THR A 319 -36.72 17.25 -9.83
C THR A 319 -37.61 18.47 -10.10
N TYR A 320 -38.48 18.85 -9.16
CA TYR A 320 -39.32 20.04 -9.28
C TYR A 320 -38.50 21.34 -9.26
N GLU A 321 -37.54 21.47 -8.36
CA GLU A 321 -36.67 22.64 -8.26
C GLU A 321 -35.87 22.85 -9.55
N GLU A 322 -35.30 21.78 -10.09
CA GLU A 322 -34.52 21.84 -11.33
C GLU A 322 -35.37 22.14 -12.57
N LEU A 323 -36.56 21.55 -12.70
CA LEU A 323 -37.47 21.84 -13.81
C LEU A 323 -38.01 23.27 -13.75
N THR A 324 -38.22 23.80 -12.54
CA THR A 324 -38.66 25.19 -12.35
C THR A 324 -37.55 26.19 -12.65
N LYS A 325 -36.27 25.83 -12.47
CA LYS A 325 -35.13 26.68 -12.88
C LYS A 325 -34.94 26.76 -14.40
N LYS A 326 -35.41 25.76 -15.15
CA LYS A 326 -35.31 25.69 -16.62
C LYS A 326 -36.42 26.47 -17.36
N LEU A 327 -37.45 26.94 -16.65
CA LEU A 327 -38.60 27.72 -17.17
C LEU A 327 -38.46 29.21 -16.86
#